data_AF-A0A923XCS9-F1
#
_entry.id   AF-A0A923XCS9-F1
#
_cell.length_a   1.000
_cell.length_b   1.000
_cell.length_c   1.000
_cell.angle_alpha   90.00
_cell.angle_beta   90.00
_cell.angle_gamma   90.00
#
_symmetry.space_group_name_H-M   'P 1'
#
loop_
_entity.id
_entity.type
_entity.pdbx_description
1 polymer ?
#
loop_
_entity_poly.entity_id
_entity_poly.type
_entity_poly.pdbx_seq_one_letter_code
_entity_poly.pdbx_strand_id
1 'polypeptide(L)'
;MKSFILALIVLMSVNAFATKARLQALNNSFHVVDPQTMFGNPLDVMGMKNFISLESGSQTVTNTSENAEGSISYGLNDHSQFAVAVGHKDDAIMGVRSLINNTTGLTYDTPQNPIHLFYGIKGEDVVYAFNISYSNKNVKVTPSKESSALASFGAQWGNYQAYVVTTLINTAEYANNKFEGAGYVNLAGRLTLDTMTLGLDLYTAKAKSSTASVETASDNYQAIVVGLVDVRSKDGSDFFYGAQAVASDLKNRTMDKDFKRTTLPIWFGIEAKGNDWLTVRGSIQQTILINQSKDDAGFAAGDGYLTGATGSISDFSAAPNNTTVAMGLGFNFKNVTVDGVLKGLMTANGGPQEVNSANFLSQVGLTYNY
;
A
#
# COMPACT_ATOMS: atom_id res chain seq x y z
N MET A 1 36.59 1.02 5.11
CA MET A 1 35.13 1.12 5.33
C MET A 1 34.32 1.48 4.07
N LYS A 2 34.91 1.52 2.86
CA LYS A 2 34.16 1.77 1.61
C LYS A 2 33.53 0.52 0.97
N SER A 3 33.96 -0.68 1.38
CA SER A 3 33.49 -1.96 0.80
C SER A 3 32.32 -2.62 1.55
N PHE A 4 31.82 -2.01 2.63
CA PHE A 4 30.70 -2.55 3.42
C PHE A 4 29.33 -2.10 2.90
N ILE A 5 29.26 -0.98 2.18
CA ILE A 5 28.00 -0.41 1.67
C ILE A 5 27.46 -1.22 0.47
N LEU A 6 28.35 -1.87 -0.30
CA LEU A 6 27.93 -2.73 -1.42
C LEU A 6 27.44 -4.11 -0.97
N ALA A 7 27.87 -4.59 0.20
CA ALA A 7 27.54 -5.93 0.69
C ALA A 7 26.10 -6.03 1.21
N LEU A 8 25.52 -4.94 1.74
CA LEU A 8 24.13 -4.95 2.23
C LEU A 8 23.09 -5.06 1.10
N ILE A 9 23.39 -4.54 -0.09
CA ILE A 9 22.50 -4.60 -1.27
C ILE A 9 22.57 -5.99 -1.94
N VAL A 10 23.70 -6.70 -1.80
CA VAL A 10 23.94 -8.01 -2.44
C VAL A 10 23.47 -9.20 -1.58
N LEU A 11 23.33 -9.02 -0.26
CA LEU A 11 22.87 -10.08 0.65
C LEU A 11 21.34 -10.25 0.69
N MET A 12 20.58 -9.33 0.09
CA MET A 12 19.18 -9.58 -0.24
C MET A 12 19.14 -10.51 -1.46
N SER A 13 19.00 -11.81 -1.25
CA SER A 13 19.00 -12.80 -2.34
C SER A 13 17.82 -12.57 -3.30
N VAL A 14 18.09 -11.83 -4.38
CA VAL A 14 17.24 -11.43 -5.52
C VAL A 14 16.70 -12.58 -6.39
N ASN A 15 16.12 -13.60 -5.76
CA ASN A 15 15.49 -14.73 -6.46
C ASN A 15 14.03 -14.89 -5.99
N ALA A 16 13.20 -13.89 -6.31
CA ALA A 16 11.74 -13.93 -6.53
C ALA A 16 11.18 -12.52 -6.31
N PHE A 17 11.39 -11.60 -7.26
CA PHE A 17 10.62 -10.35 -7.29
C PHE A 17 9.20 -10.75 -7.66
N ALA A 18 8.27 -10.36 -6.80
CA ALA A 18 6.94 -10.89 -6.82
C ALA A 18 5.95 -9.77 -7.05
N THR A 19 4.77 -9.99 -6.53
CA THR A 19 3.54 -9.40 -7.01
C THR A 19 2.78 -8.86 -5.81
N LYS A 20 1.62 -8.24 -6.06
CA LYS A 20 0.68 -7.91 -4.97
C LYS A 20 0.41 -9.11 -4.07
N ALA A 21 0.42 -10.32 -4.64
CA ALA A 21 0.24 -11.55 -3.89
C ALA A 21 1.33 -11.78 -2.83
N ARG A 22 2.60 -11.52 -3.12
CA ARG A 22 3.68 -11.63 -2.12
C ARG A 22 3.55 -10.58 -1.05
N LEU A 23 3.34 -9.31 -1.42
CA LEU A 23 3.17 -8.24 -0.42
C LEU A 23 2.02 -8.59 0.53
N GLN A 24 0.89 -9.06 0.01
CA GLN A 24 -0.24 -9.51 0.82
C GLN A 24 0.09 -10.73 1.70
N ALA A 25 0.80 -11.73 1.16
CA ALA A 25 1.21 -12.92 1.93
C ALA A 25 2.17 -12.57 3.08
N LEU A 26 2.93 -11.50 2.95
CA LEU A 26 3.89 -10.99 3.93
C LEU A 26 3.38 -9.77 4.71
N ASN A 27 2.06 -9.55 4.71
CA ASN A 27 1.38 -8.50 5.47
C ASN A 27 1.88 -7.07 5.17
N ASN A 28 2.31 -6.81 3.93
CA ASN A 28 2.84 -5.54 3.46
C ASN A 28 3.95 -4.97 4.37
N SER A 29 4.76 -5.85 4.96
CA SER A 29 5.85 -5.45 5.83
C SER A 29 6.83 -4.54 5.08
N PHE A 30 7.12 -3.36 5.60
CA PHE A 30 7.83 -2.29 4.88
C PHE A 30 9.31 -2.58 4.53
N HIS A 31 9.87 -3.70 4.99
CA HIS A 31 11.20 -4.17 4.55
C HIS A 31 11.14 -4.91 3.20
N VAL A 32 9.95 -5.36 2.80
CA VAL A 32 9.77 -6.11 1.57
C VAL A 32 9.86 -5.12 0.41
N VAL A 33 10.77 -5.39 -0.53
CA VAL A 33 10.92 -4.62 -1.77
C VAL A 33 10.37 -5.45 -2.92
N ASP A 34 9.54 -4.82 -3.75
CA ASP A 34 8.75 -5.49 -4.80
C ASP A 34 8.34 -4.49 -5.90
N PRO A 35 8.01 -4.93 -7.14
CA PRO A 35 7.40 -4.07 -8.15
C PRO A 35 6.22 -3.25 -7.66
N GLN A 36 5.49 -3.75 -6.66
CA GLN A 36 4.38 -3.02 -6.04
C GLN A 36 4.79 -1.96 -5.03
N THR A 37 5.97 -2.07 -4.42
CA THR A 37 6.39 -1.09 -3.40
C THR A 37 6.89 0.21 -4.00
N MET A 38 7.28 0.22 -5.28
CA MET A 38 7.74 1.44 -5.98
C MET A 38 6.66 2.55 -6.02
N PHE A 39 5.38 2.20 -5.99
CA PHE A 39 4.27 3.17 -5.95
C PHE A 39 4.25 3.97 -4.63
N GLY A 40 4.56 3.32 -3.51
CA GLY A 40 4.65 3.95 -2.19
C GLY A 40 6.03 4.53 -1.87
N ASN A 41 7.09 3.90 -2.36
CA ASN A 41 8.48 4.33 -2.19
C ASN A 41 9.21 4.30 -3.54
N PRO A 42 9.37 5.44 -4.24
CA PRO A 42 9.96 5.45 -5.58
C PRO A 42 11.40 4.93 -5.61
N LEU A 43 12.12 4.91 -4.48
CA LEU A 43 13.48 4.39 -4.38
C LEU A 43 13.59 2.91 -4.74
N ASP A 44 12.51 2.15 -4.55
CA ASP A 44 12.51 0.71 -4.79
C ASP A 44 12.74 0.38 -6.27
N VAL A 45 12.47 1.33 -7.19
CA VAL A 45 12.80 1.18 -8.61
C VAL A 45 14.27 0.84 -8.81
N MET A 46 15.17 1.43 -8.01
CA MET A 46 16.63 1.23 -8.10
C MET A 46 17.11 -0.05 -7.40
N GLY A 47 16.26 -0.69 -6.61
CA GLY A 47 16.56 -1.95 -5.92
C GLY A 47 16.19 -3.19 -6.73
N MET A 48 15.51 -3.03 -7.87
CA MET A 48 14.97 -4.12 -8.66
C MET A 48 15.78 -4.36 -9.93
N LYS A 49 15.81 -5.61 -10.42
CA LYS A 49 16.34 -5.94 -11.75
C LYS A 49 15.40 -5.42 -12.85
N ASN A 50 15.80 -5.53 -14.11
CA ASN A 50 14.88 -5.33 -15.22
C ASN A 50 13.79 -6.40 -15.16
N PHE A 51 12.55 -5.97 -15.34
CA PHE A 51 11.42 -6.89 -15.27
C PHE A 51 10.27 -6.45 -16.16
N ILE A 52 9.40 -7.40 -16.47
CA ILE A 52 8.01 -7.17 -16.87
C ILE A 52 7.15 -7.86 -15.82
N SER A 53 6.20 -7.15 -15.23
CA SER A 53 5.24 -7.69 -14.28
C SER A 53 3.82 -7.49 -14.78
N LEU A 54 2.97 -8.49 -14.57
CA LEU A 54 1.55 -8.48 -14.87
C LEU A 54 0.80 -8.98 -13.64
N GLU A 55 -0.24 -8.26 -13.25
CA GLU A 55 -1.07 -8.57 -12.08
C GLU A 55 -2.50 -8.78 -12.52
N SER A 56 -3.11 -9.86 -12.04
CA SER A 56 -4.56 -10.04 -12.09
C SER A 56 -5.24 -9.17 -11.04
N GLY A 57 -6.55 -9.02 -11.19
CA GLY A 57 -7.33 -8.30 -10.20
C GLY A 57 -8.78 -8.07 -10.61
N SER A 58 -9.61 -7.74 -9.64
CA SER A 58 -10.97 -7.27 -9.79
C SER A 58 -11.05 -5.83 -10.31
N GLN A 59 -11.83 -5.60 -11.36
CA GLN A 59 -12.16 -4.27 -11.87
C GLN A 59 -13.48 -3.76 -11.29
N THR A 60 -13.57 -3.67 -9.96
CA THR A 60 -14.73 -3.03 -9.30
C THR A 60 -14.51 -1.52 -9.13
N VAL A 61 -15.63 -0.79 -9.05
CA VAL A 61 -15.68 0.67 -8.94
C VAL A 61 -15.25 1.17 -7.55
N THR A 62 -15.06 0.27 -6.58
CA THR A 62 -14.85 0.62 -5.16
C THR A 62 -13.53 0.12 -4.58
N ASN A 63 -12.90 -0.91 -5.16
CA ASN A 63 -11.73 -1.52 -4.52
C ASN A 63 -10.45 -0.74 -4.84
N THR A 64 -9.63 -0.56 -3.80
CA THR A 64 -8.39 0.21 -3.82
C THR A 64 -7.15 -0.62 -4.16
N SER A 65 -7.18 -1.95 -3.97
CA SER A 65 -5.96 -2.77 -3.94
C SER A 65 -5.94 -4.00 -4.86
N GLU A 66 -7.01 -4.26 -5.60
CA GLU A 66 -7.19 -5.49 -6.36
C GLU A 66 -7.34 -5.24 -7.86
N ASN A 67 -6.85 -4.12 -8.41
CA ASN A 67 -6.94 -3.90 -9.85
C ASN A 67 -5.90 -4.73 -10.61
N ALA A 68 -6.27 -5.14 -11.84
CA ALA A 68 -5.30 -5.62 -12.81
C ALA A 68 -4.37 -4.48 -13.25
N GLU A 69 -3.10 -4.80 -13.48
CA GLU A 69 -2.07 -3.84 -13.87
C GLU A 69 -0.87 -4.52 -14.52
N GLY A 70 -0.02 -3.71 -15.13
CA GLY A 70 1.25 -4.18 -15.65
C GLY A 70 2.33 -3.13 -15.49
N SER A 71 3.55 -3.58 -15.30
CA SER A 71 4.72 -2.72 -15.18
C SER A 71 5.92 -3.29 -15.91
N ILE A 72 6.78 -2.41 -16.40
CA ILE A 72 8.06 -2.75 -17.00
C ILE A 72 9.13 -1.87 -16.37
N SER A 73 10.29 -2.45 -16.11
CA SER A 73 11.46 -1.78 -15.55
C SER A 73 12.69 -2.11 -16.38
N TYR A 74 13.46 -1.09 -16.70
CA TYR A 74 14.65 -1.19 -17.54
C TYR A 74 15.76 -0.26 -17.04
N GLY A 75 16.92 -0.83 -16.75
CA GLY A 75 18.16 -0.13 -16.48
C GLY A 75 18.69 0.51 -17.76
N LEU A 76 18.82 1.83 -17.77
CA LEU A 76 19.41 2.57 -18.89
C LEU A 76 20.93 2.45 -18.88
N ASN A 77 21.51 2.33 -17.69
CA ASN A 77 22.93 2.07 -17.40
C ASN A 77 23.08 1.66 -15.93
N ASP A 78 24.30 1.42 -15.47
CA ASP A 78 24.61 1.00 -14.09
C ASP A 78 24.19 2.02 -13.00
N HIS A 79 23.84 3.24 -13.40
CA HIS A 79 23.51 4.36 -12.54
C HIS A 79 22.08 4.88 -12.70
N SER A 80 21.26 4.29 -13.58
CA SER A 80 19.90 4.81 -13.78
C SER A 80 18.93 3.75 -14.28
N GLN A 81 17.70 3.89 -13.81
CA GLN A 81 16.62 2.95 -14.07
C GLN A 81 15.34 3.69 -14.37
N PHE A 82 14.59 3.17 -15.33
CA PHE A 82 13.31 3.69 -15.74
C PHE A 82 12.26 2.59 -15.61
N ALA A 83 11.09 2.93 -15.09
CA ALA A 83 9.96 2.02 -15.08
C ALA A 83 8.67 2.72 -15.51
N VAL A 84 7.79 1.97 -16.14
CA VAL A 84 6.44 2.41 -16.51
C VAL A 84 5.46 1.40 -15.95
N ALA A 85 4.37 1.89 -15.36
CA ALA A 85 3.26 1.03 -14.99
C ALA A 85 1.93 1.59 -15.52
N VAL A 86 1.01 0.68 -15.80
CA VAL A 86 -0.34 1.01 -16.29
C VAL A 86 -1.38 0.26 -15.48
N GLY A 87 -2.52 0.91 -15.25
CA GLY A 87 -3.66 0.29 -14.56
C GLY A 87 -3.61 0.42 -13.04
N HIS A 88 -2.45 0.67 -12.44
CA HIS A 88 -2.28 0.76 -10.98
C HIS A 88 -3.10 1.85 -10.32
N LYS A 89 -4.05 1.45 -9.46
CA LYS A 89 -4.84 2.36 -8.63
C LYS A 89 -4.08 2.66 -7.34
N ASP A 90 -3.55 3.88 -7.26
CA ASP A 90 -2.72 4.30 -6.13
C ASP A 90 -3.53 4.48 -4.83
N ASP A 91 -3.03 3.94 -3.72
CA ASP A 91 -3.65 4.07 -2.39
C ASP A 91 -3.74 5.53 -1.92
N ALA A 92 -2.83 6.42 -2.35
CA ALA A 92 -2.90 7.85 -2.05
C ALA A 92 -4.09 8.53 -2.74
N ILE A 93 -4.49 8.05 -3.93
CA ILE A 93 -5.66 8.58 -4.65
C ILE A 93 -6.93 7.91 -4.13
N MET A 94 -6.92 6.58 -4.08
CA MET A 94 -8.07 5.76 -3.73
C MET A 94 -8.43 5.82 -2.25
N GLY A 95 -7.44 5.89 -1.37
CA GLY A 95 -7.66 6.08 0.06
C GLY A 95 -8.38 7.39 0.35
N VAL A 96 -8.02 8.49 -0.30
CA VAL A 96 -8.72 9.78 -0.09
C VAL A 96 -10.16 9.71 -0.57
N ARG A 97 -10.44 8.95 -1.64
CA ARG A 97 -11.81 8.68 -2.10
C ARG A 97 -12.57 7.81 -1.11
N SER A 98 -11.93 6.79 -0.52
CA SER A 98 -12.57 5.91 0.45
C SER A 98 -12.99 6.64 1.73
N LEU A 99 -12.28 7.70 2.15
CA LEU A 99 -12.72 8.59 3.24
C LEU A 99 -14.15 9.09 2.99
N ILE A 100 -14.40 9.71 1.84
CA ILE A 100 -15.71 10.27 1.49
C ILE A 100 -16.74 9.17 1.24
N ASN A 101 -16.36 8.08 0.58
CA ASN A 101 -17.30 6.99 0.31
C ASN A 101 -17.86 6.40 1.61
N ASN A 102 -17.00 6.24 2.63
CA ASN A 102 -17.41 5.72 3.93
C ASN A 102 -18.26 6.73 4.75
N THR A 103 -18.07 8.04 4.56
CA THR A 103 -18.82 9.06 5.30
C THR A 103 -20.15 9.45 4.66
N THR A 104 -20.25 9.37 3.33
CA THR A 104 -21.44 9.79 2.56
C THR A 104 -22.24 8.66 1.94
N GLY A 105 -21.67 7.45 1.84
CA GLY A 105 -22.25 6.34 1.07
C GLY A 105 -22.24 6.54 -0.45
N LEU A 106 -21.69 7.66 -0.94
CA LEU A 106 -21.50 7.89 -2.37
C LEU A 106 -20.33 7.03 -2.87
N THR A 107 -20.36 6.67 -4.16
CA THR A 107 -19.22 6.03 -4.83
C THR A 107 -18.82 6.88 -6.01
N TYR A 108 -17.61 7.42 -5.95
CA TYR A 108 -17.02 8.15 -7.07
C TYR A 108 -16.26 7.23 -8.01
N ASP A 109 -16.20 7.62 -9.28
CA ASP A 109 -15.38 6.95 -10.29
C ASP A 109 -13.93 6.80 -9.80
N THR A 110 -13.29 5.67 -10.10
CA THR A 110 -11.85 5.43 -9.83
C THR A 110 -10.98 5.92 -10.98
N PRO A 111 -9.66 6.12 -10.78
CA PRO A 111 -8.74 6.38 -11.89
C PRO A 111 -8.91 5.32 -12.98
N GLN A 112 -9.04 5.76 -14.23
CA GLN A 112 -9.19 4.88 -15.39
C GLN A 112 -7.88 4.82 -16.16
N ASN A 113 -7.33 3.62 -16.29
CA ASN A 113 -6.05 3.36 -16.98
C ASN A 113 -4.93 4.35 -16.57
N PRO A 114 -4.66 4.52 -15.26
CA PRO A 114 -3.57 5.39 -14.81
C PRO A 114 -2.25 4.94 -15.40
N ILE A 115 -1.40 5.91 -15.74
CA ILE A 115 -0.03 5.68 -16.19
C ILE A 115 0.91 6.25 -15.13
N HIS A 116 1.88 5.46 -14.70
CA HIS A 116 2.92 5.84 -13.78
C HIS A 116 4.28 5.79 -14.49
N LEU A 117 5.12 6.78 -14.25
CA LEU A 117 6.46 6.89 -14.79
C LEU A 117 7.44 7.05 -13.64
N PHE A 118 8.37 6.11 -13.51
CA PHE A 118 9.40 6.08 -12.49
C PHE A 118 10.75 6.36 -13.12
N TYR A 119 11.57 7.15 -12.44
CA TYR A 119 12.95 7.34 -12.81
C TYR A 119 13.84 7.37 -11.57
N GLY A 120 14.85 6.52 -11.56
CA GLY A 120 15.84 6.43 -10.50
C GLY A 120 17.24 6.73 -11.01
N ILE A 121 18.05 7.35 -10.16
CA ILE A 121 19.44 7.74 -10.44
C ILE A 121 20.31 7.42 -9.22
N LYS A 122 21.42 6.74 -9.43
CA LYS A 122 22.43 6.43 -8.43
C LYS A 122 23.66 7.32 -8.63
N GLY A 123 23.81 8.31 -7.75
CA GLY A 123 25.06 9.05 -7.57
C GLY A 123 26.11 8.24 -6.80
N GLU A 124 27.21 8.89 -6.42
CA GLU A 124 28.29 8.24 -5.66
C GLU A 124 27.84 7.83 -4.25
N ASP A 125 27.22 8.77 -3.52
CA ASP A 125 26.80 8.56 -2.11
C ASP A 125 25.27 8.55 -1.91
N VAL A 126 24.51 9.01 -2.92
CA VAL A 126 23.06 9.21 -2.81
C VAL A 126 22.34 8.61 -4.01
N VAL A 127 21.26 7.88 -3.74
CA VAL A 127 20.29 7.42 -4.74
C VAL A 127 19.07 8.31 -4.68
N TYR A 128 18.60 8.77 -5.83
CA TYR A 128 17.36 9.53 -5.97
C TYR A 128 16.37 8.74 -6.82
N ALA A 129 15.09 8.91 -6.55
CA ALA A 129 14.04 8.40 -7.41
C ALA A 129 12.81 9.29 -7.42
N PHE A 130 12.11 9.30 -8.55
CA PHE A 130 10.95 10.13 -8.81
C PHE A 130 9.85 9.26 -9.41
N ASN A 131 8.60 9.58 -9.11
CA ASN A 131 7.47 9.07 -9.86
C ASN A 131 6.43 10.15 -10.12
N ILE A 132 5.83 10.08 -11.30
CA ILE A 132 4.64 10.86 -11.66
C ILE A 132 3.57 9.91 -12.19
N SER A 133 2.34 10.13 -11.75
CA SER A 133 1.17 9.39 -12.19
C SER A 133 0.10 10.32 -12.73
N TYR A 134 -0.63 9.87 -13.74
CA TYR A 134 -1.77 10.60 -14.30
C TYR A 134 -2.87 9.67 -14.80
N SER A 135 -4.11 10.09 -14.57
CA SER A 135 -5.32 9.47 -15.14
C SER A 135 -6.37 10.53 -15.40
N ASN A 136 -7.17 10.31 -16.45
CA ASN A 136 -8.32 11.15 -16.77
C ASN A 136 -9.41 10.33 -17.46
N LYS A 137 -10.65 10.58 -17.05
CA LYS A 137 -11.88 10.01 -17.62
C LYS A 137 -12.87 11.14 -17.88
N ASN A 138 -13.54 11.07 -19.03
CA ASN A 138 -14.63 11.98 -19.37
C ASN A 138 -15.71 11.24 -20.18
N VAL A 139 -16.75 10.79 -19.50
CA VAL A 139 -17.88 10.07 -20.09
C VAL A 139 -19.01 11.06 -20.36
N LYS A 140 -19.44 11.14 -21.63
CA LYS A 140 -20.51 12.05 -22.05
C LYS A 140 -21.91 11.42 -22.03
N VAL A 141 -22.02 10.10 -22.16
CA VAL A 141 -23.31 9.38 -22.24
C VAL A 141 -24.01 9.36 -20.88
N THR A 142 -23.28 8.97 -19.84
CA THR A 142 -23.66 9.14 -18.44
C THR A 142 -22.65 10.11 -17.85
N PRO A 143 -22.97 11.42 -17.73
CA PRO A 143 -22.01 12.45 -17.36
C PRO A 143 -21.21 12.07 -16.11
N SER A 144 -19.95 11.72 -16.34
CA SER A 144 -19.00 11.41 -15.29
C SER A 144 -17.61 11.86 -15.71
N LYS A 145 -16.85 12.40 -14.78
CA LYS A 145 -15.48 12.83 -15.00
C LYS A 145 -14.63 12.38 -13.86
N GLU A 146 -13.38 12.07 -14.15
CA GLU A 146 -12.37 11.80 -13.15
C GLU A 146 -11.05 12.35 -13.64
N SER A 147 -10.28 12.93 -12.73
CA SER A 147 -8.90 13.31 -12.99
C SER A 147 -8.09 13.06 -11.75
N SER A 148 -6.93 12.43 -11.92
CA SER A 148 -6.00 12.22 -10.84
C SER A 148 -4.56 12.37 -11.32
N ALA A 149 -3.74 12.91 -10.43
CA ALA A 149 -2.31 13.06 -10.64
C ALA A 149 -1.59 12.94 -9.31
N LEU A 150 -0.44 12.26 -9.31
CA LEU A 150 0.40 12.06 -8.14
C LEU A 150 1.85 12.32 -8.51
N ALA A 151 2.61 12.81 -7.54
CA ALA A 151 4.05 12.89 -7.62
C ALA A 151 4.66 12.28 -6.36
N SER A 152 5.76 11.54 -6.52
CA SER A 152 6.59 11.09 -5.42
C SER A 152 8.06 11.33 -5.68
N PHE A 153 8.80 11.50 -4.60
CA PHE A 153 10.24 11.67 -4.61
C PHE A 153 10.85 10.93 -3.44
N GLY A 154 12.00 10.31 -3.64
CA GLY A 154 12.76 9.66 -2.59
C GLY A 154 14.26 9.87 -2.76
N ALA A 155 14.96 9.88 -1.64
CA ALA A 155 16.41 9.89 -1.56
C ALA A 155 16.90 8.87 -0.54
N GLN A 156 18.00 8.18 -0.86
CA GLN A 156 18.69 7.25 0.03
C GLN A 156 20.17 7.61 0.15
N TRP A 157 20.68 7.70 1.38
CA TRP A 157 22.09 7.95 1.69
C TRP A 157 22.55 6.97 2.77
N GLY A 158 23.45 6.06 2.40
CA GLY A 158 23.86 4.96 3.26
C GLY A 158 22.66 4.09 3.67
N ASN A 159 22.39 4.04 4.97
CA ASN A 159 21.32 3.26 5.58
C ASN A 159 20.04 4.07 5.90
N TYR A 160 19.99 5.33 5.49
CA TYR A 160 18.83 6.19 5.63
C TYR A 160 18.09 6.31 4.30
N GLN A 161 16.77 6.26 4.35
CA GLN A 161 15.89 6.60 3.24
C GLN A 161 14.89 7.65 3.72
N ALA A 162 14.56 8.61 2.86
CA ALA A 162 13.41 9.47 3.05
C ALA A 162 12.67 9.63 1.73
N TYR A 163 11.34 9.65 1.79
CA TYR A 163 10.51 9.83 0.62
C TYR A 163 9.23 10.59 0.96
N VAL A 164 8.68 11.23 -0.06
CA VAL A 164 7.41 11.93 -0.01
C VAL A 164 6.52 11.46 -1.16
N VAL A 165 5.25 11.23 -0.89
CA VAL A 165 4.21 10.94 -1.87
C VAL A 165 3.12 11.99 -1.72
N THR A 166 2.74 12.66 -2.81
CA THR A 166 1.69 13.69 -2.77
C THR A 166 0.75 13.60 -3.96
N THR A 167 -0.55 13.77 -3.72
CA THR A 167 -1.52 13.93 -4.81
C THR A 167 -1.50 15.37 -5.30
N LEU A 168 -1.35 15.57 -6.60
CA LEU A 168 -1.43 16.88 -7.26
C LEU A 168 -2.87 17.20 -7.69
N ILE A 169 -3.60 16.18 -8.15
CA ILE A 169 -5.00 16.27 -8.57
C ILE A 169 -5.72 15.02 -8.06
N ASN A 170 -6.91 15.18 -7.50
CA ASN A 170 -7.79 14.06 -7.20
C ASN A 170 -9.24 14.53 -7.22
N THR A 171 -9.87 14.51 -8.39
CA THR A 171 -11.24 14.99 -8.58
C THR A 171 -12.09 13.94 -9.28
N ALA A 172 -13.38 13.88 -8.93
CA ALA A 172 -14.35 13.05 -9.61
C ALA A 172 -15.73 13.70 -9.61
N GLU A 173 -16.49 13.52 -10.68
CA GLU A 173 -17.86 14.01 -10.86
C GLU A 173 -18.73 12.85 -11.34
N TYR A 174 -19.90 12.69 -10.74
CA TYR A 174 -20.93 11.77 -11.19
C TYR A 174 -22.31 12.37 -10.95
N ALA A 175 -23.09 12.55 -12.02
CA ALA A 175 -24.36 13.27 -11.98
C ALA A 175 -24.20 14.65 -11.31
N ASN A 176 -24.91 14.91 -10.20
CA ASN A 176 -24.85 16.17 -9.46
C ASN A 176 -23.82 16.15 -8.31
N ASN A 177 -23.06 15.06 -8.16
CA ASN A 177 -22.08 14.89 -7.10
C ASN A 177 -20.68 15.21 -7.59
N LYS A 178 -19.91 15.94 -6.77
CA LYS A 178 -18.51 16.27 -7.02
C LYS A 178 -17.66 15.89 -5.82
N PHE A 179 -16.52 15.28 -6.08
CA PHE A 179 -15.47 14.96 -5.13
C PHE A 179 -14.22 15.78 -5.43
N GLU A 180 -13.62 16.31 -4.38
CA GLU A 180 -12.34 17.01 -4.41
C GLU A 180 -11.46 16.49 -3.27
N GLY A 181 -10.46 15.68 -3.62
CA GLY A 181 -9.36 15.32 -2.74
C GLY A 181 -8.29 16.40 -2.79
N ALA A 182 -8.04 17.06 -1.66
CA ALA A 182 -7.02 18.08 -1.53
C ALA A 182 -5.86 17.58 -0.65
N GLY A 183 -4.66 17.51 -1.22
CA GLY A 183 -3.41 17.41 -0.47
C GLY A 183 -3.25 16.15 0.37
N TYR A 184 -3.37 14.96 -0.24
CA TYR A 184 -2.70 13.80 0.33
C TYR A 184 -1.20 14.07 0.35
N VAL A 185 -0.58 13.89 1.51
CA VAL A 185 0.88 13.86 1.66
C VAL A 185 1.21 12.71 2.61
N ASN A 186 2.10 11.82 2.17
CA ASN A 186 2.84 10.91 3.03
C ASN A 186 4.31 11.36 3.03
N LEU A 187 4.83 11.73 4.20
CA LEU A 187 6.27 11.91 4.42
C LEU A 187 6.78 10.74 5.25
N ALA A 188 7.76 10.03 4.73
CA ALA A 188 8.26 8.82 5.37
C ALA A 188 9.80 8.76 5.41
N GLY A 189 10.30 8.05 6.41
CA GLY A 189 11.71 7.77 6.60
C GLY A 189 11.95 6.33 7.02
N ARG A 190 13.07 5.76 6.58
CA ARG A 190 13.54 4.43 6.97
C ARG A 190 14.99 4.50 7.44
N LEU A 191 15.33 3.73 8.47
CA LEU A 191 16.68 3.55 8.97
C LEU A 191 16.97 2.07 9.15
N THR A 192 17.87 1.51 8.35
CA THR A 192 18.28 0.11 8.46
C THR A 192 19.56 -0.02 9.30
N LEU A 193 19.53 -0.89 10.30
CA LEU A 193 20.61 -1.18 11.24
C LEU A 193 20.80 -2.70 11.27
N ASP A 194 21.77 -3.20 10.49
CA ASP A 194 22.02 -4.64 10.31
C ASP A 194 20.75 -5.36 9.85
N THR A 195 20.12 -6.18 10.69
CA THR A 195 18.89 -6.92 10.39
C THR A 195 17.61 -6.16 10.69
N MET A 196 17.70 -5.03 11.42
CA MET A 196 16.55 -4.26 11.87
C MET A 196 16.31 -3.04 10.97
N THR A 197 15.06 -2.76 10.62
CA THR A 197 14.67 -1.52 9.94
C THR A 197 13.63 -0.78 10.78
N LEU A 198 13.91 0.49 11.09
CA LEU A 198 12.99 1.41 11.74
C LEU A 198 12.28 2.25 10.66
N GLY A 199 10.99 2.51 10.85
CA GLY A 199 10.16 3.30 9.94
C GLY A 199 9.37 4.37 10.66
N LEU A 200 9.24 5.53 10.03
CA LEU A 200 8.32 6.60 10.39
C LEU A 200 7.53 7.00 9.15
N ASP A 201 6.21 7.13 9.26
CA ASP A 201 5.36 7.69 8.21
C ASP A 201 4.41 8.72 8.83
N LEU A 202 4.27 9.85 8.16
CA LEU A 202 3.41 10.97 8.53
C LEU A 202 2.41 11.19 7.40
N TYR A 203 1.14 10.93 7.66
CA TYR A 203 0.06 11.05 6.69
C TYR A 203 -0.79 12.27 6.98
N THR A 204 -1.15 13.01 5.93
CA THR A 204 -2.26 13.96 5.94
C THR A 204 -3.07 13.75 4.66
N ALA A 205 -4.39 13.85 4.78
CA ALA A 205 -5.28 13.83 3.64
C ALA A 205 -6.50 14.71 3.91
N LYS A 206 -7.02 15.39 2.89
CA LYS A 206 -8.30 16.10 2.98
C LYS A 206 -9.16 15.73 1.80
N ALA A 207 -10.45 15.62 2.05
CA ALA A 207 -11.42 15.29 1.03
C ALA A 207 -12.70 16.09 1.23
N LYS A 208 -13.34 16.46 0.13
CA LYS A 208 -14.62 17.14 0.11
C LYS A 208 -15.57 16.46 -0.85
N SER A 209 -16.84 16.42 -0.46
CA SER A 209 -17.95 16.02 -1.31
C SER A 209 -18.95 17.16 -1.37
N SER A 210 -19.55 17.35 -2.55
CA SER A 210 -20.68 18.25 -2.72
C SER A 210 -21.73 17.63 -3.62
N THR A 211 -22.99 17.96 -3.36
CA THR A 211 -24.15 17.60 -4.19
C THR A 211 -24.88 18.89 -4.58
N ALA A 212 -25.09 19.10 -5.88
CA ALA A 212 -25.72 20.33 -6.38
C ALA A 212 -25.08 21.62 -5.84
N SER A 213 -23.74 21.63 -5.72
CA SER A 213 -22.92 22.72 -5.18
C SER A 213 -23.03 23.00 -3.68
N VAL A 214 -23.72 22.15 -2.93
CA VAL A 214 -23.75 22.20 -1.46
C VAL A 214 -22.75 21.18 -0.92
N GLU A 215 -21.83 21.60 -0.05
CA GLU A 215 -20.88 20.70 0.61
C GLU A 215 -21.65 19.70 1.50
N THR A 216 -21.48 18.41 1.24
CA THR A 216 -22.14 17.31 1.96
C THR A 216 -21.18 16.58 2.91
N ALA A 217 -19.87 16.67 2.66
CA ALA A 217 -18.84 16.20 3.58
C ALA A 217 -17.52 16.96 3.37
N SER A 218 -16.77 17.11 4.47
CA SER A 218 -15.41 17.62 4.48
C SER A 218 -14.60 16.84 5.50
N ASP A 219 -13.80 15.89 5.03
CA ASP A 219 -12.97 15.01 5.84
C ASP A 219 -11.53 15.52 5.90
N ASN A 220 -10.94 15.49 7.08
CA ASN A 220 -9.50 15.69 7.32
C ASN A 220 -8.96 14.49 8.08
N TYR A 221 -7.98 13.82 7.50
CA TYR A 221 -7.30 12.69 8.09
C TYR A 221 -5.84 13.04 8.38
N GLN A 222 -5.34 12.61 9.54
CA GLN A 222 -3.94 12.66 9.90
C GLN A 222 -3.53 11.36 10.59
N ALA A 223 -2.31 10.90 10.35
CA ALA A 223 -1.75 9.78 11.09
C ALA A 223 -0.24 9.86 11.26
N ILE A 224 0.22 9.28 12.36
CA ILE A 224 1.63 9.03 12.64
C ILE A 224 1.78 7.53 12.80
N VAL A 225 2.74 6.96 12.07
CA VAL A 225 3.06 5.55 12.09
C VAL A 225 4.52 5.38 12.42
N VAL A 226 4.83 4.62 13.47
CA VAL A 226 6.19 4.29 13.86
C VAL A 226 6.32 2.78 13.88
N GLY A 227 7.23 2.24 13.08
CA GLY A 227 7.41 0.80 12.90
C GLY A 227 8.83 0.34 13.15
N LEU A 228 8.97 -0.93 13.52
CA LEU A 228 10.22 -1.66 13.50
C LEU A 228 9.99 -3.06 12.92
N VAL A 229 10.96 -3.57 12.19
CA VAL A 229 10.98 -4.95 11.72
C VAL A 229 12.40 -5.49 11.79
N ASP A 230 12.56 -6.72 12.28
CA ASP A 230 13.83 -7.46 12.28
C ASP A 230 13.71 -8.65 11.32
N VAL A 231 14.69 -8.81 10.44
CA VAL A 231 14.70 -9.83 9.38
C VAL A 231 15.88 -10.77 9.58
N ARG A 232 15.60 -12.06 9.72
CA ARG A 232 16.58 -13.12 9.91
C ARG A 232 16.58 -14.03 8.69
N SER A 233 17.60 -13.86 7.86
CA SER A 233 17.81 -14.66 6.65
C SER A 233 18.72 -15.87 6.93
N LYS A 234 18.30 -17.05 6.47
CA LYS A 234 19.11 -18.27 6.49
C LYS A 234 18.73 -19.18 5.32
N ASP A 235 19.73 -19.65 4.57
CA ASP A 235 19.57 -20.64 3.50
C ASP A 235 18.49 -20.28 2.46
N GLY A 236 18.42 -18.99 2.09
CA GLY A 236 17.42 -18.49 1.12
C GLY A 236 15.99 -18.45 1.67
N SER A 237 15.83 -18.54 2.99
CA SER A 237 14.57 -18.32 3.71
C SER A 237 14.71 -17.12 4.64
N ASP A 238 13.68 -16.29 4.69
CA ASP A 238 13.59 -15.12 5.54
C ASP A 238 12.51 -15.33 6.59
N PHE A 239 12.87 -15.20 7.86
CA PHE A 239 11.94 -15.06 8.97
C PHE A 239 11.99 -13.63 9.45
N PHE A 240 10.84 -12.99 9.65
CA PHE A 240 10.79 -11.64 10.17
C PHE A 240 9.69 -11.45 11.19
N TYR A 241 9.88 -10.46 12.05
CA TYR A 241 8.90 -10.03 13.01
C TYR A 241 8.98 -8.53 13.19
N GLY A 242 7.84 -7.91 13.45
CA GLY A 242 7.75 -6.46 13.55
C GLY A 242 6.61 -6.01 14.44
N ALA A 243 6.69 -4.73 14.79
CA ALA A 243 5.66 -4.03 15.53
C ALA A 243 5.50 -2.63 14.94
N GLN A 244 4.29 -2.10 14.98
CA GLN A 244 3.99 -0.77 14.47
C GLN A 244 3.01 -0.07 15.41
N ALA A 245 3.34 1.12 15.88
CA ALA A 245 2.40 1.99 16.57
C ALA A 245 1.76 2.91 15.53
N VAL A 246 0.43 2.94 15.51
CA VAL A 246 -0.36 3.81 14.64
C VAL A 246 -1.25 4.67 15.51
N ALA A 247 -1.15 5.99 15.34
CA ALA A 247 -2.07 6.96 15.91
C ALA A 247 -2.70 7.76 14.77
N SER A 248 -4.03 7.78 14.70
CA SER A 248 -4.76 8.49 13.65
C SER A 248 -5.97 9.26 14.18
N ASP A 249 -6.34 10.30 13.43
CA ASP A 249 -7.44 11.21 13.72
C ASP A 249 -8.12 11.58 12.39
N LEU A 250 -9.43 11.34 12.31
CA LEU A 250 -10.30 11.66 11.19
C LEU A 250 -11.42 12.58 11.67
N LYS A 251 -11.51 13.76 11.07
CA LYS A 251 -12.56 14.74 11.36
C LYS A 251 -13.41 15.01 10.14
N ASN A 252 -14.73 14.82 10.27
CA ASN A 252 -15.70 15.31 9.32
C ASN A 252 -16.26 16.65 9.81
N ARG A 253 -15.95 17.75 9.12
CA ARG A 253 -16.33 19.11 9.53
C ARG A 253 -17.80 19.43 9.25
N THR A 254 -18.39 18.82 8.23
CA THR A 254 -19.78 19.09 7.82
C THR A 254 -20.77 18.46 8.80
N MET A 255 -20.44 17.26 9.30
CA MET A 255 -21.25 16.52 10.27
C MET A 255 -20.76 16.67 11.73
N ASP A 256 -19.68 17.42 11.96
CA ASP A 256 -19.01 17.58 13.26
C ASP A 256 -18.71 16.24 13.96
N LYS A 257 -18.10 15.30 13.20
CA LYS A 257 -17.71 13.97 13.70
C LYS A 257 -16.19 13.85 13.85
N ASP A 258 -15.74 13.12 14.87
CA ASP A 258 -14.33 12.84 15.14
C ASP A 258 -14.15 11.34 15.42
N PHE A 259 -13.18 10.73 14.73
CA PHE A 259 -12.74 9.36 14.94
C PHE A 259 -11.25 9.33 15.23
N LYS A 260 -10.89 8.82 16.40
CA LYS A 260 -9.50 8.67 16.83
C LYS A 260 -9.18 7.21 17.04
N ARG A 261 -7.98 6.81 16.64
CA ARG A 261 -7.52 5.44 16.78
C ARG A 261 -6.07 5.39 17.24
N THR A 262 -5.79 4.46 18.14
CA THR A 262 -4.43 4.11 18.52
C THR A 262 -4.29 2.60 18.58
N THR A 263 -3.35 2.06 17.81
CA THR A 263 -3.13 0.61 17.73
C THR A 263 -1.65 0.25 17.76
N LEU A 264 -1.34 -0.93 18.29
CA LEU A 264 -0.04 -1.57 18.23
C LEU A 264 -0.14 -2.95 17.54
N PRO A 265 -0.22 -3.01 16.20
CA PRO A 265 -0.04 -4.27 15.49
C PRO A 265 1.34 -4.86 15.70
N ILE A 266 1.38 -6.17 15.96
CA ILE A 266 2.57 -7.00 15.85
C ILE A 266 2.34 -8.01 14.73
N TRP A 267 3.40 -8.38 14.02
CA TRP A 267 3.31 -9.41 13.00
C TRP A 267 4.57 -10.26 12.93
N PHE A 268 4.38 -11.47 12.42
CA PHE A 268 5.43 -12.42 12.12
C PHE A 268 5.21 -12.92 10.71
N GLY A 269 6.29 -13.16 9.98
CA GLY A 269 6.20 -13.73 8.64
C GLY A 269 7.40 -14.59 8.31
N ILE A 270 7.18 -15.44 7.33
CA ILE A 270 8.18 -16.32 6.75
C ILE A 270 8.04 -16.31 5.24
N GLU A 271 9.18 -16.24 4.55
CA GLU A 271 9.32 -16.51 3.13
C GLU A 271 10.41 -17.58 2.99
N ALA A 272 10.03 -18.80 2.60
CA ALA A 272 10.94 -19.93 2.56
C ALA A 272 10.97 -20.58 1.18
N LYS A 273 12.17 -20.88 0.69
CA LYS A 273 12.35 -21.69 -0.51
C LYS A 273 12.12 -23.15 -0.14
N GLY A 274 11.03 -23.74 -0.63
CA GLY A 274 10.77 -25.17 -0.49
C GLY A 274 11.71 -25.99 -1.38
N ASN A 275 11.89 -25.53 -2.62
CA ASN A 275 12.87 -26.05 -3.58
C ASN A 275 13.10 -24.99 -4.68
N ASP A 276 13.91 -25.28 -5.70
CA ASP A 276 14.25 -24.32 -6.76
C ASP A 276 13.04 -23.77 -7.53
N TRP A 277 11.92 -24.50 -7.59
CA TRP A 277 10.71 -24.10 -8.30
C TRP A 277 9.60 -23.59 -7.37
N LEU A 278 9.74 -23.71 -6.04
CA LEU A 278 8.67 -23.40 -5.08
C LEU A 278 9.16 -22.51 -3.94
N THR A 279 8.45 -21.40 -3.75
CA THR A 279 8.54 -20.54 -2.56
C THR A 279 7.23 -20.57 -1.80
N VAL A 280 7.30 -20.74 -0.48
CA VAL A 280 6.15 -20.72 0.43
C VAL A 280 6.25 -19.49 1.31
N ARG A 281 5.13 -18.80 1.48
CA ARG A 281 5.05 -17.56 2.24
C ARG A 281 3.89 -17.61 3.20
N GLY A 282 4.05 -16.98 4.35
CA GLY A 282 2.94 -16.77 5.26
C GLY A 282 3.24 -15.72 6.30
N SER A 283 2.18 -15.12 6.82
CA SER A 283 2.27 -14.17 7.91
C SER A 283 1.03 -14.22 8.80
N ILE A 284 1.24 -13.81 10.04
CA ILE A 284 0.19 -13.56 11.01
C ILE A 284 0.40 -12.17 11.58
N GLN A 285 -0.68 -11.41 11.70
CA GLN A 285 -0.70 -10.10 12.34
C GLN A 285 -1.80 -10.08 13.39
N GLN A 286 -1.52 -9.48 14.53
CA GLN A 286 -2.50 -9.23 15.57
C GLN A 286 -2.22 -7.90 16.24
N THR A 287 -3.27 -7.14 16.58
CA THR A 287 -3.11 -5.98 17.47
C THR A 287 -3.18 -6.45 18.91
N ILE A 288 -2.13 -6.20 19.68
CA ILE A 288 -2.05 -6.56 21.09
C ILE A 288 -1.82 -5.31 21.94
N LEU A 289 -2.21 -5.36 23.22
CA LEU A 289 -2.02 -4.33 24.25
C LEU A 289 -2.77 -3.01 23.98
N ILE A 290 -2.52 -2.37 22.84
CA ILE A 290 -3.11 -1.10 22.43
C ILE A 290 -3.96 -1.38 21.20
N ASN A 291 -5.28 -1.46 21.39
CA ASN A 291 -6.26 -1.58 20.32
C ASN A 291 -7.49 -0.76 20.69
N GLN A 292 -7.35 0.56 20.58
CA GLN A 292 -8.34 1.50 21.10
C GLN A 292 -8.84 2.41 19.99
N SER A 293 -10.15 2.62 19.94
CA SER A 293 -10.79 3.62 19.10
C SER A 293 -11.80 4.42 19.90
N LYS A 294 -11.99 5.66 19.47
CA LYS A 294 -13.01 6.58 19.96
C LYS A 294 -13.74 7.14 18.74
N ASP A 295 -15.06 7.07 18.76
CA ASP A 295 -15.93 7.45 17.64
C ASP A 295 -17.10 8.26 18.20
N ASP A 296 -16.92 9.57 18.35
CA ASP A 296 -17.87 10.39 19.10
C ASP A 296 -19.28 10.41 18.47
N ALA A 297 -19.39 10.17 17.16
CA ALA A 297 -20.62 10.39 16.40
C ALA A 297 -21.05 9.22 15.50
N GLY A 298 -20.44 8.04 15.69
CA GLY A 298 -20.80 6.79 15.03
C GLY A 298 -20.58 6.84 13.52
N PHE A 299 -19.32 6.83 13.09
CA PHE A 299 -18.99 6.47 11.72
C PHE A 299 -19.47 5.04 11.45
N ALA A 300 -19.94 4.80 10.22
CA ALA A 300 -20.21 3.44 9.79
C ALA A 300 -18.88 2.67 9.75
N ALA A 301 -18.90 1.40 10.18
CA ALA A 301 -17.77 0.50 9.96
C ALA A 301 -17.46 0.48 8.45
N GLY A 302 -16.20 0.76 8.09
CA GLY A 302 -15.76 0.83 6.70
C GLY A 302 -14.31 0.43 6.55
N ASP A 303 -13.91 0.17 5.31
CA ASP A 303 -12.54 -0.24 4.98
C ASP A 303 -11.57 0.95 5.00
N GLY A 304 -10.27 0.66 5.18
CA GLY A 304 -9.20 1.67 5.15
C GLY A 304 -9.11 2.50 6.43
N TYR A 305 -9.23 3.83 6.32
CA TYR A 305 -9.02 4.77 7.42
C TYR A 305 -10.03 4.67 8.58
N LEU A 306 -11.16 3.97 8.37
CA LEU A 306 -12.23 3.75 9.35
C LEU A 306 -12.27 2.31 9.90
N THR A 307 -11.21 1.51 9.66
CA THR A 307 -11.12 0.15 10.20
C THR A 307 -11.25 0.21 11.73
N GLY A 308 -12.18 -0.56 12.31
CA GLY A 308 -12.41 -0.60 13.76
C GLY A 308 -13.40 0.45 14.30
N ALA A 309 -14.08 1.21 13.44
CA ALA A 309 -15.29 1.94 13.84
C ALA A 309 -16.41 0.94 14.19
N THR A 310 -17.02 1.08 15.36
CA THR A 310 -18.02 0.14 15.91
C THR A 310 -19.30 0.84 16.34
N GLY A 311 -19.59 2.00 15.74
CA GLY A 311 -20.67 2.90 16.16
C GLY A 311 -20.21 3.92 17.18
N SER A 312 -21.14 4.73 17.70
CA SER A 312 -20.81 5.84 18.61
C SER A 312 -20.23 5.32 19.93
N ILE A 313 -18.96 5.61 20.18
CA ILE A 313 -18.24 5.35 21.42
C ILE A 313 -17.59 6.65 21.87
N SER A 314 -18.12 7.23 22.94
CA SER A 314 -17.72 8.54 23.47
C SER A 314 -16.34 8.57 24.13
N ASP A 315 -15.72 7.41 24.35
CA ASP A 315 -14.38 7.28 24.93
C ASP A 315 -13.64 6.07 24.36
N PHE A 316 -12.35 5.94 24.63
CA PHE A 316 -11.55 4.83 24.10
C PHE A 316 -12.05 3.47 24.61
N SER A 317 -12.51 2.63 23.69
CA SER A 317 -12.92 1.24 23.97
C SER A 317 -12.00 0.25 23.25
N ALA A 318 -11.86 -0.95 23.83
CA ALA A 318 -11.15 -2.05 23.21
C ALA A 318 -11.86 -2.46 21.90
N ALA A 319 -11.11 -2.56 20.80
CA ALA A 319 -11.64 -3.04 19.54
C ALA A 319 -11.72 -4.58 19.50
N PRO A 320 -12.54 -5.17 18.61
CA PRO A 320 -12.65 -6.62 18.46
C PRO A 320 -11.33 -7.33 18.11
N ASN A 321 -11.30 -8.66 18.25
CA ASN A 321 -10.17 -9.48 17.80
C ASN A 321 -9.93 -9.28 16.30
N ASN A 322 -8.67 -9.04 15.91
CA ASN A 322 -8.26 -8.69 14.56
C ASN A 322 -7.05 -9.51 14.05
N THR A 323 -6.88 -10.74 14.54
CA THR A 323 -5.79 -11.65 14.14
C THR A 323 -5.85 -12.09 12.67
N THR A 324 -5.17 -11.42 11.75
CA THR A 324 -5.19 -11.80 10.33
C THR A 324 -4.07 -12.79 9.99
N VAL A 325 -4.40 -13.80 9.17
CA VAL A 325 -3.42 -14.73 8.59
C VAL A 325 -3.47 -14.62 7.07
N ALA A 326 -2.29 -14.62 6.44
CA ALA A 326 -2.14 -14.68 5.00
C ALA A 326 -1.14 -15.78 4.62
N MET A 327 -1.39 -16.47 3.51
CA MET A 327 -0.52 -17.51 2.97
C MET A 327 -0.35 -17.32 1.46
N GLY A 328 0.84 -17.56 0.93
CA GLY A 328 1.13 -17.42 -0.49
C GLY A 328 2.09 -18.47 -1.01
N LEU A 329 2.03 -18.69 -2.32
CA LEU A 329 2.91 -19.59 -3.06
C LEU A 329 3.51 -18.85 -4.24
N GLY A 330 4.78 -19.13 -4.52
CA GLY A 330 5.50 -18.65 -5.71
C GLY A 330 6.10 -19.81 -6.47
N PHE A 331 5.83 -19.87 -7.77
CA PHE A 331 6.39 -20.86 -8.69
C PHE A 331 7.46 -20.21 -9.56
N ASN A 332 8.69 -20.72 -9.46
CA ASN A 332 9.86 -20.19 -10.15
C ASN A 332 10.20 -21.06 -11.37
N PHE A 333 10.19 -20.46 -12.55
CA PHE A 333 10.56 -21.06 -13.83
C PHE A 333 11.71 -20.25 -14.46
N LYS A 334 12.93 -20.45 -13.94
CA LYS A 334 14.13 -19.67 -14.29
C LYS A 334 13.90 -18.17 -14.05
N ASN A 335 13.62 -17.42 -15.11
CA ASN A 335 13.44 -15.98 -15.09
C ASN A 335 11.97 -15.57 -14.89
N VAL A 336 11.03 -16.51 -15.03
CA VAL A 336 9.60 -16.27 -14.83
C VAL A 336 9.20 -16.71 -13.42
N THR A 337 8.48 -15.86 -12.69
CA THR A 337 7.87 -16.18 -11.41
C THR A 337 6.36 -16.01 -11.53
N VAL A 338 5.58 -16.93 -10.95
CA VAL A 338 4.13 -16.83 -10.82
C VAL A 338 3.78 -16.93 -9.35
N ASP A 339 3.13 -15.90 -8.81
CA ASP A 339 2.77 -15.84 -7.40
C ASP A 339 1.25 -15.78 -7.23
N GLY A 340 0.76 -16.44 -6.19
CA GLY A 340 -0.64 -16.40 -5.78
C GLY A 340 -0.75 -16.33 -4.26
N VAL A 341 -1.81 -15.67 -3.77
CA VAL A 341 -2.07 -15.50 -2.34
C VAL A 341 -3.47 -15.97 -1.98
N LEU A 342 -3.56 -16.58 -0.81
CA LEU A 342 -4.79 -16.82 -0.08
C LEU A 342 -4.83 -15.81 1.06
N LYS A 343 -5.63 -14.78 0.87
CA LYS A 343 -5.88 -13.71 1.84
C LYS A 343 -7.26 -13.89 2.47
N GLY A 344 -7.42 -13.40 3.69
CA GLY A 344 -8.73 -13.28 4.31
C GLY A 344 -9.19 -14.56 5.01
N LEU A 345 -8.27 -15.30 5.64
CA LEU A 345 -8.62 -16.33 6.62
C LEU A 345 -9.30 -15.75 7.88
N MET A 346 -9.67 -14.45 7.87
CA MET A 346 -10.68 -13.86 8.73
C MET A 346 -11.56 -12.86 7.97
N THR A 347 -12.85 -12.87 8.28
CA THR A 347 -13.72 -11.69 8.15
C THR A 347 -13.63 -10.86 9.42
N ALA A 348 -13.61 -9.53 9.28
CA ALA A 348 -13.99 -8.66 10.38
C ALA A 348 -15.40 -9.08 10.82
N ASN A 349 -15.61 -9.41 12.10
CA ASN A 349 -16.90 -9.76 12.72
C ASN A 349 -17.29 -11.25 12.81
N GLY A 350 -16.35 -12.15 13.10
CA GLY A 350 -16.67 -13.45 13.74
C GLY A 350 -17.39 -14.50 12.87
N GLY A 351 -17.29 -14.41 11.54
CA GLY A 351 -17.71 -15.49 10.63
C GLY A 351 -16.73 -16.68 10.62
N PRO A 352 -17.13 -17.83 10.04
CA PRO A 352 -16.29 -19.03 9.97
C PRO A 352 -14.99 -18.78 9.19
N GLN A 353 -13.90 -19.36 9.70
CA GLN A 353 -12.52 -19.25 9.22
C GLN A 353 -12.29 -20.23 8.07
N GLU A 354 -12.74 -19.87 6.88
CA GLU A 354 -12.73 -20.81 5.75
C GLU A 354 -12.03 -20.22 4.54
N VAL A 355 -11.34 -21.11 3.81
CA VAL A 355 -10.86 -20.80 2.46
C VAL A 355 -12.08 -20.53 1.60
N ASN A 356 -12.30 -19.27 1.25
CA ASN A 356 -13.39 -18.87 0.38
C ASN A 356 -12.98 -19.08 -1.08
N SER A 357 -13.66 -19.99 -1.79
CA SER A 357 -13.42 -20.26 -3.21
C SER A 357 -13.64 -19.04 -4.11
N ALA A 358 -14.45 -18.06 -3.69
CA ALA A 358 -14.63 -16.81 -4.42
C ALA A 358 -13.38 -15.90 -4.41
N ASN A 359 -12.50 -16.09 -3.42
CA ASN A 359 -11.27 -15.31 -3.26
C ASN A 359 -10.01 -16.13 -3.53
N PHE A 360 -10.16 -17.43 -3.83
CA PHE A 360 -9.05 -18.32 -4.15
C PHE A 360 -8.37 -17.89 -5.46
N LEU A 361 -7.09 -17.52 -5.39
CA LEU A 361 -6.32 -16.97 -6.53
C LEU A 361 -6.95 -15.69 -7.13
N SER A 362 -7.64 -14.89 -6.32
CA SER A 362 -8.16 -13.58 -6.75
C SER A 362 -7.04 -12.59 -7.11
N GLN A 363 -5.87 -12.74 -6.47
CA GLN A 363 -4.65 -12.01 -6.78
C GLN A 363 -3.56 -13.01 -7.21
N VAL A 364 -3.22 -12.96 -8.50
CA VAL A 364 -2.13 -13.70 -9.12
C VAL A 364 -1.29 -12.70 -9.89
N GLY A 365 0.03 -12.81 -9.80
CA GLY A 365 0.89 -12.03 -10.67
C GLY A 365 1.96 -12.89 -11.31
N LEU A 366 2.49 -12.38 -12.41
CA LEU A 366 3.55 -12.98 -13.20
C LEU A 366 4.65 -11.95 -13.40
N THR A 367 5.88 -12.33 -13.12
CA THR A 367 7.05 -11.46 -13.32
C THR A 367 8.10 -12.18 -14.15
N TYR A 368 8.56 -11.55 -15.23
CA TYR A 368 9.67 -12.00 -16.07
C TYR A 368 10.88 -11.09 -15.90
N ASN A 369 12.02 -11.67 -15.57
CA ASN A 369 13.29 -10.97 -15.37
C ASN A 369 14.22 -11.16 -16.59
N TYR A 370 14.95 -10.12 -17.00
CA TYR A 370 15.86 -10.22 -18.16
C TYR A 370 17.14 -9.41 -18.02
#